data_AF-A0A1B8SLW4-F1
#
_entry.id   AF-A0A1B8SLW4-F1
#
_cell.length_a   1.000
_cell.length_b   1.000
_cell.length_c   1.000
_cell.angle_alpha   90.00
_cell.angle_beta   90.00
_cell.angle_gamma   90.00
#
_symmetry.space_group_name_H-M   'P 1'
#
loop_
_entity.id
_entity.type
_entity.pdbx_description
1 polymer ?
#
loop_
_entity_poly.entity_id
_entity_poly.type
_entity_poly.pdbx_seq_one_letter_code
_entity_poly.pdbx_strand_id
1 'polypeptide(L)'
;MITLERPVDEADDHEAPGKDPDLAGVPRSLRILLAGWVGADAVLVLGLAVRNATLTSTAWDLIGTALLSAIGITCVLALVQIAKGSDGAALTAMVSQVFVAGLSVYIWMVDQRSPESQLMGVTGIALAVGGIALLWVLYLGRYARGAFSKGAAVAVALIPLVGLGQFWMQTEYLPTSARPLIDISTELSPTGSTGPIIHLSAKATLHNRGSVQADVHAALIRVTAYPVGTPAEPASTERLLAGLTPYGRILRGEYRETPALPADSQLLYANLFAAPYDESLLPPGGTVEQKVVIDIDSRKVRLVRLSVSGVFVTRRLLKDTHSCYPPQISFAKDPFAFFDEAGKVHDFGDTKAGVLCSESQFASTGAIQDLVSDHPMSRVFVMVAPPAPTMNAPDLMPFFGTRETLEDPLRHIDAMSQIDKANPAVIINSSAEYVPSDADVHPGAR
;
A
#
# COMPACT_ATOMS: atom_id res chain seq x y z
N MET A 1 36.84 92.16 -1.08
CA MET A 1 37.31 90.80 -0.74
C MET A 1 37.23 90.67 0.77
N ILE A 2 36.13 90.11 1.28
CA ILE A 2 35.94 89.85 2.71
C ILE A 2 35.21 88.52 2.82
N THR A 3 35.87 87.56 3.44
CA THR A 3 35.35 86.30 3.96
C THR A 3 35.01 86.49 5.44
N LEU A 4 33.86 85.97 5.91
CA LEU A 4 33.70 85.22 7.17
C LEU A 4 32.25 84.75 7.38
N GLU A 5 32.10 83.72 8.22
CA GLU A 5 31.11 82.64 8.24
C GLU A 5 29.79 82.90 8.99
N ARG A 6 28.75 82.13 8.58
CA ARG A 6 27.53 81.59 9.28
C ARG A 6 26.52 82.55 9.94
N PRO A 7 25.18 82.25 9.98
CA PRO A 7 24.59 80.97 10.47
C PRO A 7 23.30 80.41 9.78
N VAL A 8 23.07 79.11 10.04
CA VAL A 8 21.82 78.35 10.35
C VAL A 8 20.48 78.80 9.73
N ASP A 9 19.89 77.99 8.84
CA ASP A 9 18.60 77.25 9.00
C ASP A 9 18.13 76.59 7.68
N GLU A 10 17.18 75.65 7.80
CA GLU A 10 16.37 74.93 6.78
C GLU A 10 16.95 73.60 6.26
N ALA A 11 16.60 72.44 6.86
CA ALA A 11 15.32 71.71 6.83
C ALA A 11 15.09 70.93 5.52
N ASP A 12 15.25 69.60 5.59
CA ASP A 12 14.31 68.65 5.01
C ASP A 12 14.60 67.23 5.55
N ASP A 13 13.98 66.92 6.68
CA ASP A 13 13.77 65.54 7.14
C ASP A 13 12.65 64.92 6.30
N HIS A 14 13.01 64.13 5.30
CA HIS A 14 12.09 63.16 4.71
C HIS A 14 11.95 61.94 5.63
N GLU A 15 11.00 62.00 6.57
CA GLU A 15 10.52 60.82 7.29
C GLU A 15 9.76 59.89 6.33
N ALA A 16 10.29 58.68 6.15
CA ALA A 16 9.59 57.56 5.52
C ALA A 16 8.85 56.74 6.60
N PRO A 17 7.55 56.41 6.44
CA PRO A 17 6.90 55.46 7.34
C PRO A 17 6.74 54.09 6.67
N GLY A 18 7.77 53.26 6.79
CA GLY A 18 7.63 51.81 6.72
C GLY A 18 7.24 51.30 8.12
N LYS A 19 5.94 51.23 8.42
CA LYS A 19 5.49 50.63 9.70
C LYS A 19 5.70 49.11 9.63
N ASP A 20 6.52 48.60 10.55
CA ASP A 20 6.72 47.17 10.78
C ASP A 20 5.38 46.44 11.00
N PRO A 21 5.28 45.15 10.64
CA PRO A 21 4.05 44.37 10.70
C PRO A 21 3.65 44.05 12.15
N ASP A 22 3.17 45.04 12.88
CA ASP A 22 2.89 44.93 14.31
C ASP A 22 1.44 44.47 14.61
N LEU A 23 1.31 43.48 15.51
CA LEU A 23 0.04 43.05 16.07
C LEU A 23 -0.62 44.11 16.97
N ALA A 24 0.07 45.22 17.28
CA ALA A 24 -0.42 46.33 18.10
C ALA A 24 -1.80 46.88 17.67
N GLY A 25 -2.17 46.76 16.39
CA GLY A 25 -3.48 47.16 15.87
C GLY A 25 -4.63 46.17 16.13
N VAL A 26 -4.36 44.95 16.61
CA VAL A 26 -5.39 43.91 16.86
C VAL A 26 -5.94 44.02 18.29
N PRO A 27 -7.26 43.93 18.52
CA PRO A 27 -7.85 43.95 19.86
C PRO A 27 -7.26 42.87 20.78
N ARG A 28 -7.05 43.18 22.07
CA ARG A 28 -6.49 42.22 23.05
C ARG A 28 -7.27 40.90 23.12
N SER A 29 -8.60 40.94 23.02
CA SER A 29 -9.45 39.75 23.00
C SER A 29 -9.16 38.84 21.79
N LEU A 30 -8.98 39.42 20.60
CA LEU A 30 -8.61 38.69 19.39
C LEU A 30 -7.18 38.14 19.44
N ARG A 31 -6.25 38.82 20.12
CA ARG A 31 -4.89 38.27 20.33
C ARG A 31 -4.90 37.07 21.26
N ILE A 32 -5.70 37.10 22.32
CA ILE A 32 -5.89 35.95 23.22
C ILE A 32 -6.53 34.78 22.47
N LEU A 33 -7.53 35.05 21.63
CA LEU A 33 -8.19 34.03 20.81
C LEU A 33 -7.23 33.42 19.78
N LEU A 34 -6.44 34.25 19.09
CA LEU A 34 -5.39 33.80 18.18
C LEU A 34 -4.33 32.97 18.90
N ALA A 35 -3.86 33.40 20.08
CA ALA A 35 -2.89 32.65 20.87
C ALA A 35 -3.45 31.30 21.32
N GLY A 36 -4.71 31.26 21.77
CA GLY A 36 -5.39 30.01 22.11
C GLY A 36 -5.51 29.06 20.91
N TRP A 37 -5.85 29.58 19.74
CA TRP A 37 -5.96 28.82 18.50
C TRP A 37 -4.62 28.24 18.04
N VAL A 38 -3.60 29.10 17.91
CA VAL A 38 -2.23 28.70 17.53
C VAL A 38 -1.64 27.71 18.55
N GLY A 39 -1.97 27.87 19.83
CA GLY A 39 -1.59 26.92 20.87
C GLY A 39 -2.27 25.55 20.71
N ALA A 40 -3.56 25.51 20.36
CA ALA A 40 -4.28 24.27 20.08
C ALA A 40 -3.69 23.56 18.85
N ASP A 41 -3.39 24.31 17.77
CA ASP A 41 -2.72 23.78 16.58
C ASP A 41 -1.34 23.19 16.92
N ALA A 42 -0.56 23.88 17.75
CA ALA A 42 0.75 23.40 18.19
C ALA A 42 0.66 22.05 18.93
N VAL A 43 -0.29 21.91 19.86
CA VAL A 43 -0.50 20.68 20.63
C VAL A 43 -0.94 19.53 19.71
N LEU A 44 -1.91 19.79 18.82
CA LEU A 44 -2.40 18.79 17.86
C LEU A 44 -1.29 18.30 16.93
N VAL A 45 -0.55 19.21 16.31
CA VAL A 45 0.49 18.86 15.33
C VAL A 45 1.68 18.19 15.99
N LEU A 46 2.11 18.63 17.18
CA LEU A 46 3.19 17.95 17.92
C LEU A 46 2.75 16.57 18.42
N GLY A 47 1.49 16.41 18.84
CA GLY A 47 0.92 15.10 19.17
C GLY A 47 0.93 14.15 17.97
N LEU A 48 0.56 14.64 16.78
CA LEU A 48 0.68 13.88 15.53
C LEU A 48 2.14 13.54 15.21
N ALA A 49 3.09 14.46 15.41
CA ALA A 49 4.51 14.21 15.19
C ALA A 49 5.03 13.08 16.11
N VAL A 50 4.68 13.11 17.40
CA VAL A 50 5.06 12.07 18.38
C VAL A 50 4.45 10.72 18.00
N ARG A 51 3.16 10.68 17.64
CA ARG A 51 2.52 9.44 17.17
C ARG A 51 3.18 8.94 15.88
N ASN A 52 3.53 9.83 14.96
CA ASN A 52 4.22 9.46 13.74
C ASN A 52 5.60 8.85 14.06
N ALA A 53 6.34 9.43 15.01
CA ALA A 53 7.60 8.89 15.52
C ALA A 53 7.48 7.48 16.13
N THR A 54 6.34 7.14 16.75
CA THR A 54 6.11 5.77 17.25
C THR A 54 5.79 4.76 16.16
N LEU A 55 5.38 5.23 14.98
CA LEU A 55 5.04 4.41 13.82
C LEU A 55 6.19 4.34 12.80
N THR A 56 7.25 5.14 12.96
CA THR A 56 8.38 5.13 12.03
C THR A 56 9.14 3.82 12.09
N SER A 57 9.18 3.13 10.97
CA SER A 57 9.91 1.88 10.78
C SER A 57 11.06 2.02 9.78
N THR A 58 11.04 3.09 8.98
CA THR A 58 12.06 3.38 7.97
C THR A 58 12.65 4.79 8.12
N ALA A 59 13.85 5.00 7.56
CA ALA A 59 14.51 6.30 7.52
C ALA A 59 13.71 7.38 6.76
N TRP A 60 12.72 6.97 5.95
CA TRP A 60 11.86 7.86 5.18
C TRP A 60 10.68 8.39 6.01
N ASP A 61 10.14 7.58 6.92
CA ASP A 61 9.06 7.97 7.84
C ASP A 61 9.49 9.10 8.81
N LEU A 62 10.81 9.26 9.01
CA LEU A 62 11.43 10.36 9.75
C LEU A 62 11.21 11.72 9.07
N ILE A 63 11.03 11.77 7.75
CA ILE A 63 10.78 13.03 7.02
C ILE A 63 9.39 13.56 7.33
N GLY A 64 8.37 12.70 7.33
CA GLY A 64 7.02 13.07 7.76
C GLY A 64 6.99 13.55 9.21
N THR A 65 7.73 12.87 10.09
CA THR A 65 7.90 13.27 11.49
C THR A 65 8.60 14.63 11.62
N ALA A 66 9.67 14.86 10.86
CA ALA A 66 10.39 16.12 10.84
C ALA A 66 9.52 17.27 10.32
N LEU A 67 8.69 17.02 9.30
CA LEU A 67 7.77 18.00 8.75
C LEU A 67 6.69 18.39 9.77
N LEU A 68 6.02 17.41 10.37
CA LEU A 68 5.03 17.66 11.42
C LEU A 68 5.66 18.39 12.61
N SER A 69 6.88 17.99 13.00
CA SER A 69 7.63 18.68 14.05
C SER A 69 7.94 20.13 13.68
N ALA A 70 8.34 20.42 12.44
CA ALA A 70 8.59 21.79 11.97
C ALA A 70 7.32 22.65 11.98
N ILE A 71 6.18 22.10 11.55
CA ILE A 71 4.88 22.78 11.64
C ILE A 71 4.50 23.06 13.10
N GLY A 72 4.68 22.06 13.99
CA GLY A 72 4.44 22.24 15.42
C GLY A 72 5.35 23.30 16.06
N ILE A 73 6.64 23.26 15.77
CA ILE A 73 7.63 24.24 16.25
C ILE A 73 7.31 25.65 15.76
N THR A 74 6.91 25.82 14.48
CA THR A 74 6.50 27.13 13.96
C THR A 74 5.24 27.67 14.66
N CYS A 75 4.29 26.80 15.02
CA CYS A 75 3.14 27.19 15.84
C CYS A 75 3.56 27.62 17.26
N VAL A 76 4.47 26.88 17.91
CA VAL A 76 5.02 27.26 19.23
C VAL A 76 5.76 28.60 19.17
N LEU A 77 6.58 28.81 18.14
CA LEU A 77 7.29 30.08 17.94
C LEU A 77 6.32 31.24 17.73
N ALA A 78 5.27 31.05 16.93
CA ALA A 78 4.22 32.05 16.76
C ALA A 78 3.51 32.36 18.08
N LEU A 79 3.17 31.34 18.88
CA LEU A 79 2.57 31.51 20.21
C LEU A 79 3.47 32.34 21.14
N VAL A 80 4.76 32.03 21.20
CA VAL A 80 5.74 32.76 22.03
C VAL A 80 5.86 34.21 21.57
N GLN A 81 5.87 34.47 20.25
CA GLN A 81 5.97 35.83 19.72
C GLN A 81 4.68 36.64 19.95
N ILE A 82 3.50 36.02 19.85
CA ILE A 82 2.22 36.65 20.20
C ILE A 82 2.19 36.99 21.69
N ALA A 83 2.64 36.08 22.56
CA ALA A 83 2.68 36.29 24.00
C ALA A 83 3.66 37.40 24.42
N LYS A 84 4.80 37.52 23.71
CA LYS A 84 5.80 38.58 23.93
C LYS A 84 5.44 39.91 23.26
N GLY A 85 4.44 39.95 22.39
CA GLY A 85 4.05 41.16 21.66
C GLY A 85 5.13 41.67 20.69
N SER A 86 5.84 40.75 20.02
CA SER A 86 6.95 41.08 19.11
C SER A 86 6.47 41.57 17.73
N ASP A 87 7.24 42.46 17.11
CA ASP A 87 6.98 43.04 15.77
C ASP A 87 6.92 42.01 14.63
N GLY A 88 7.44 40.80 14.84
CA GLY A 88 7.37 39.69 13.87
C GLY A 88 6.17 38.75 14.04
N ALA A 89 5.37 38.93 15.10
CA ALA A 89 4.37 37.95 15.52
C ALA A 89 3.24 37.76 14.50
N ALA A 90 2.90 38.78 13.71
CA ALA A 90 1.86 38.68 12.70
C ALA A 90 2.32 37.83 11.51
N LEU A 91 3.58 37.98 11.12
CA LEU A 91 4.20 37.23 10.03
C LEU A 91 4.37 35.75 10.40
N THR A 92 4.89 35.46 11.59
CA THR A 92 5.07 34.08 12.05
C THR A 92 3.76 33.35 12.29
N ALA A 93 2.74 34.06 12.81
CA ALA A 93 1.38 33.50 12.92
C ALA A 93 0.75 33.23 11.54
N MET A 94 0.93 34.10 10.55
CA MET A 94 0.45 33.81 9.19
C MET A 94 1.14 32.58 8.58
N VAL A 95 2.46 32.48 8.72
CA VAL A 95 3.22 31.34 8.18
C VAL A 95 2.79 30.03 8.85
N SER A 96 2.61 30.00 10.17
CA SER A 96 2.15 28.79 10.86
C SER A 96 0.75 28.36 10.43
N GLN A 97 -0.18 29.31 10.29
CA GLN A 97 -1.56 29.03 9.84
C GLN A 97 -1.62 28.58 8.37
N VAL A 98 -0.74 29.08 7.50
CA VAL A 98 -0.59 28.56 6.12
C VAL A 98 -0.13 27.10 6.15
N PHE A 99 0.79 26.72 7.03
CA PHE A 99 1.20 25.33 7.17
C PHE A 99 0.09 24.43 7.70
N VAL A 100 -0.71 24.89 8.68
CA VAL A 100 -1.88 24.15 9.18
C VAL A 100 -2.93 23.96 8.10
N ALA A 101 -3.20 24.99 7.30
CA ALA A 101 -4.10 24.88 6.15
C ALA A 101 -3.56 23.87 5.10
N GLY A 102 -2.27 23.92 4.78
CA GLY A 102 -1.62 22.94 3.89
C GLY A 102 -1.72 21.52 4.43
N LEU A 103 -1.53 21.32 5.73
CA LEU A 103 -1.67 20.02 6.40
C LEU A 103 -3.12 19.50 6.30
N SER A 104 -4.13 20.37 6.43
CA SER A 104 -5.54 19.96 6.28
C SER A 104 -5.86 19.47 4.87
N VAL A 105 -5.31 20.11 3.83
CA VAL A 105 -5.45 19.67 2.44
C VAL A 105 -4.76 18.33 2.23
N TYR A 106 -3.59 18.12 2.84
CA TYR A 106 -2.91 16.83 2.81
C TYR A 106 -3.74 15.72 3.47
N ILE A 107 -4.33 15.97 4.65
CA ILE A 107 -5.22 15.02 5.33
C ILE A 107 -6.40 14.65 4.43
N TRP A 108 -7.04 15.64 3.81
CA TRP A 108 -8.14 15.40 2.85
C TRP A 108 -7.69 14.61 1.62
N MET A 109 -6.49 14.87 1.08
CA MET A 109 -5.96 14.10 -0.05
C MET A 109 -5.69 12.64 0.32
N VAL A 110 -5.29 12.37 1.56
CA VAL A 110 -5.14 11.00 2.09
C VAL A 110 -6.52 10.33 2.26
N ASP A 111 -7.52 11.06 2.76
CA ASP A 111 -8.92 10.58 2.88
C ASP A 111 -9.56 10.25 1.53
N GLN A 112 -9.26 11.02 0.48
CA GLN A 112 -9.75 10.69 -0.87
C GLN A 112 -9.22 9.34 -1.41
N ARG A 113 -8.23 8.75 -0.73
CA ARG A 113 -7.69 7.42 -1.03
C ARG A 113 -8.14 6.36 -0.05
N SER A 114 -8.78 6.73 1.06
CA SER A 114 -9.35 5.74 1.96
C SER A 114 -10.60 5.13 1.31
N PRO A 115 -10.81 3.81 1.49
CA PRO A 115 -11.98 3.13 0.92
C PRO A 115 -13.31 3.67 1.41
N GLU A 116 -13.32 4.20 2.63
CA GLU A 116 -14.44 4.96 3.16
C GLU A 116 -13.98 6.38 3.44
N SER A 117 -14.75 7.36 2.96
CA SER A 117 -14.44 8.75 3.25
C SER A 117 -14.84 9.09 4.68
N GLN A 118 -13.88 9.59 5.45
CA GLN A 118 -14.11 10.10 6.80
C GLN A 118 -14.41 11.61 6.79
N LEU A 119 -15.06 12.12 5.73
CA LEU A 119 -15.50 13.51 5.62
C LEU A 119 -16.35 13.99 6.81
N MET A 120 -17.17 13.12 7.41
CA MET A 120 -17.92 13.45 8.62
C MET A 120 -17.16 13.17 9.93
N GLY A 121 -15.98 12.55 9.85
CA GLY A 121 -15.13 12.19 10.98
C GLY A 121 -13.89 13.08 11.07
N VAL A 122 -12.72 12.44 11.11
CA VAL A 122 -11.42 13.09 11.31
C VAL A 122 -11.09 14.08 10.20
N THR A 123 -11.35 13.73 8.94
CA THR A 123 -11.10 14.60 7.79
C THR A 123 -11.94 15.86 7.82
N GLY A 124 -13.21 15.77 8.25
CA GLY A 124 -14.08 16.93 8.44
C GLY A 124 -13.56 17.90 9.50
N ILE A 125 -13.08 17.37 10.64
CA ILE A 125 -12.47 18.19 11.69
C ILE A 125 -11.19 18.87 11.17
N ALA A 126 -10.33 18.13 10.47
CA ALA A 126 -9.11 18.68 9.89
C ALA A 126 -9.39 19.82 8.89
N LEU A 127 -10.39 19.64 8.01
CA LEU A 127 -10.82 20.67 7.06
C LEU A 127 -11.43 21.89 7.77
N ALA A 128 -12.20 21.69 8.84
CA ALA A 128 -12.73 22.81 9.63
C ALA A 128 -11.60 23.61 10.30
N VAL A 129 -10.61 22.94 10.90
CA VAL A 129 -9.42 23.57 11.46
C VAL A 129 -8.64 24.33 10.39
N GLY A 130 -8.40 23.72 9.23
CA GLY A 130 -7.74 24.35 8.08
C GLY A 130 -8.50 25.57 7.52
N GLY A 131 -9.84 25.49 7.48
CA GLY A 131 -10.70 26.61 7.09
C GLY A 131 -10.59 27.78 8.05
N ILE A 132 -10.59 27.52 9.36
CA ILE A 132 -10.39 28.54 10.40
C ILE A 132 -8.98 29.14 10.30
N ALA A 133 -7.95 28.33 10.03
CA ALA A 133 -6.59 28.80 9.80
C ALA A 133 -6.50 29.75 8.60
N LEU A 134 -7.18 29.43 7.49
CA LEU A 134 -7.27 30.32 6.33
C LEU A 134 -7.99 31.64 6.65
N LEU A 135 -9.06 31.61 7.46
CA LEU A 135 -9.71 32.84 7.92
C LEU A 135 -8.76 33.72 8.73
N TRP A 136 -7.93 33.12 9.58
CA TRP A 136 -6.88 33.85 10.31
C TRP A 136 -5.82 34.44 9.39
N VAL A 137 -5.36 33.70 8.37
CA VAL A 137 -4.41 34.21 7.37
C VAL A 137 -5.00 35.43 6.64
N LEU A 138 -6.25 35.35 6.19
CA LEU A 138 -6.94 36.46 5.51
C LEU A 138 -7.12 37.67 6.43
N TYR A 139 -7.43 37.44 7.71
CA TYR A 139 -7.59 38.50 8.70
C TYR A 139 -6.26 39.19 9.02
N LEU A 140 -5.21 38.42 9.31
CA LEU A 140 -3.87 38.92 9.65
C LEU A 140 -3.19 39.60 8.44
N GLY A 141 -3.49 39.15 7.23
CA GLY A 141 -2.99 39.77 5.99
C GLY A 141 -3.40 41.24 5.82
N ARG A 142 -4.46 41.70 6.51
CA ARG A 142 -4.85 43.12 6.53
C ARG A 142 -3.96 43.99 7.42
N TYR A 143 -3.33 43.38 8.43
CA TYR A 143 -2.51 44.08 9.43
C TYR A 143 -1.02 44.07 9.07
N ALA A 144 -0.55 43.11 8.26
CA ALA A 144 0.83 43.07 7.75
C ALA A 144 1.06 43.97 6.51
N ARG A 145 0.31 45.06 6.38
CA ARG A 145 0.14 45.83 5.13
C ARG A 145 1.38 46.63 4.66
N GLY A 146 2.53 46.51 5.32
CA GLY A 146 3.75 47.26 5.02
C GLY A 146 5.01 46.45 4.70
N ALA A 147 5.06 45.14 4.99
CA ALA A 147 6.36 44.46 5.08
C ALA A 147 6.84 43.70 3.83
N PHE A 148 5.98 43.31 2.87
CA PHE A 148 6.41 42.46 1.76
C PHE A 148 5.58 42.65 0.48
N SER A 149 6.25 42.68 -0.68
CA SER A 149 5.60 42.65 -1.99
C SER A 149 4.73 41.38 -2.07
N LYS A 150 3.43 41.59 -2.25
CA LYS A 150 2.32 40.69 -1.86
C LYS A 150 2.30 39.28 -2.49
N GLY A 151 3.22 38.96 -3.40
CA GLY A 151 3.39 37.62 -3.96
C GLY A 151 4.68 36.93 -3.54
N ALA A 152 5.72 37.66 -3.15
CA ALA A 152 7.07 37.12 -3.02
C ALA A 152 7.25 36.24 -1.79
N ALA A 153 6.75 36.64 -0.61
CA ALA A 153 6.89 35.82 0.61
C ALA A 153 6.05 34.54 0.55
N VAL A 154 4.85 34.61 -0.03
CA VAL A 154 3.99 33.42 -0.25
C VAL A 154 4.58 32.53 -1.32
N ALA A 155 5.09 33.07 -2.44
CA ALA A 155 5.79 32.29 -3.45
C ALA A 155 7.07 31.64 -2.91
N VAL A 156 7.87 32.37 -2.12
CA VAL A 156 9.09 31.87 -1.48
C VAL A 156 8.78 30.82 -0.41
N ALA A 157 7.64 30.90 0.30
CA ALA A 157 7.19 29.86 1.22
C ALA A 157 6.60 28.64 0.50
N LEU A 158 5.99 28.84 -0.68
CA LEU A 158 5.46 27.76 -1.52
C LEU A 158 6.55 26.98 -2.25
N ILE A 159 7.69 27.61 -2.60
CA ILE A 159 8.79 26.92 -3.30
C ILE A 159 9.33 25.71 -2.51
N PRO A 160 9.63 25.82 -1.20
CA PRO A 160 9.98 24.66 -0.38
C PRO A 160 8.87 23.62 -0.29
N LEU A 161 7.59 24.04 -0.24
CA LEU A 161 6.45 23.12 -0.20
C LEU A 161 6.28 22.34 -1.51
N VAL A 162 6.48 23.00 -2.65
CA VAL A 162 6.48 22.37 -3.98
C VAL A 162 7.69 21.46 -4.14
N GLY A 163 8.87 21.89 -3.70
CA GLY A 163 10.08 21.06 -3.70
C GLY A 163 9.94 19.83 -2.81
N LEU A 164 9.34 19.98 -1.63
CA LEU A 164 9.02 18.88 -0.73
C LEU A 164 7.92 17.97 -1.32
N GLY A 165 6.90 18.54 -1.95
CA GLY A 165 5.87 17.78 -2.64
C GLY A 165 6.43 16.97 -3.81
N GLN A 166 7.33 17.55 -4.61
CA GLN A 166 8.02 16.86 -5.70
C GLN A 166 8.96 15.78 -5.16
N PHE A 167 9.72 16.07 -4.10
CA PHE A 167 10.58 15.11 -3.44
C PHE A 167 9.77 13.93 -2.91
N TRP A 168 8.73 14.18 -2.12
CA TRP A 168 7.79 13.17 -1.62
C TRP A 168 7.16 12.36 -2.76
N MET A 169 6.77 13.03 -3.85
CA MET A 169 6.17 12.38 -5.00
C MET A 169 7.15 11.38 -5.65
N GLN A 170 8.44 11.73 -5.70
CA GLN A 170 9.48 10.91 -6.31
C GLN A 170 10.03 9.82 -5.37
N THR A 171 10.12 10.09 -4.07
CA THR A 171 10.78 9.19 -3.10
C THR A 171 9.83 8.23 -2.40
N GLU A 172 8.55 8.59 -2.25
CA GLU A 172 7.58 7.77 -1.51
C GLU A 172 6.35 7.43 -2.37
N TYR A 173 5.77 8.42 -3.03
CA TYR A 173 4.52 8.22 -3.76
C TYR A 173 4.68 7.29 -4.97
N LEU A 174 5.55 7.64 -5.93
CA LEU A 174 5.74 6.84 -7.14
C LEU A 174 6.24 5.42 -6.83
N PRO A 175 7.20 5.22 -5.91
CA PRO A 175 7.63 3.89 -5.52
C PRO A 175 6.52 3.03 -4.90
N THR A 176 5.68 3.59 -4.02
CA THR A 176 4.64 2.85 -3.29
C THR A 176 3.34 2.67 -4.08
N SER A 177 3.08 3.54 -5.05
CA SER A 177 1.92 3.47 -5.95
C SER A 177 2.17 2.66 -7.22
N ALA A 178 3.42 2.29 -7.49
CA ALA A 178 3.74 1.39 -8.59
C ALA A 178 3.32 -0.06 -8.25
N ARG A 179 2.77 -0.74 -9.25
CA ARG A 179 2.52 -2.19 -9.17
C ARG A 179 3.85 -2.95 -9.07
N PRO A 180 3.94 -4.00 -8.25
CA PRO A 180 5.13 -4.83 -8.17
C PRO A 180 5.41 -5.43 -9.55
N LEU A 181 6.66 -5.29 -10.02
CA LEU A 181 7.11 -5.81 -11.29
C LEU A 181 7.88 -7.11 -11.05
N ILE A 182 7.14 -8.20 -10.95
CA ILE A 182 7.70 -9.53 -10.70
C ILE A 182 7.51 -10.39 -11.94
N ASP A 183 8.55 -11.16 -12.25
CA ASP A 183 8.52 -12.19 -13.28
C ASP A 183 8.47 -13.56 -12.60
N ILE A 184 7.60 -14.44 -13.10
CA ILE A 184 7.48 -15.82 -12.64
C ILE A 184 7.79 -16.75 -13.79
N SER A 185 8.94 -17.41 -13.70
CA SER A 185 9.31 -18.47 -14.62
C SER A 185 9.05 -19.83 -13.97
N THR A 186 8.42 -20.73 -14.72
CA THR A 186 8.19 -22.11 -14.30
C THR A 186 8.83 -23.06 -15.29
N GLU A 187 9.49 -24.10 -14.78
CA GLU A 187 10.15 -25.11 -15.58
C GLU A 187 9.80 -26.51 -15.04
N LEU A 188 9.48 -27.42 -15.94
CA LEU A 188 9.41 -28.85 -15.69
C LEU A 188 10.44 -29.54 -16.58
N SER A 189 11.45 -30.14 -15.96
CA SER A 189 12.53 -30.82 -16.69
C SER A 189 12.86 -32.18 -16.08
N PRO A 190 13.04 -33.24 -16.91
CA PRO A 190 13.45 -34.54 -16.40
C PRO A 190 14.89 -34.48 -15.92
N THR A 191 15.16 -34.98 -14.71
CA THR A 191 16.50 -35.05 -14.12
C THR A 191 17.16 -36.42 -14.29
N GLY A 192 16.35 -37.44 -14.59
CA GLY A 192 16.78 -38.80 -14.84
C GLY A 192 15.61 -39.77 -14.77
N SER A 193 15.88 -41.06 -14.92
CA SER A 193 14.87 -42.12 -14.81
C SER A 193 15.43 -43.36 -14.14
N THR A 194 14.55 -44.08 -13.44
CA THR A 194 14.80 -45.38 -12.83
C THR A 194 13.76 -46.37 -13.34
N GLY A 195 14.12 -47.12 -14.39
CA GLY A 195 13.15 -47.95 -15.11
C GLY A 195 12.04 -47.07 -15.71
N PRO A 196 10.74 -47.39 -15.53
CA PRO A 196 9.64 -46.58 -16.07
C PRO A 196 9.36 -45.30 -15.29
N ILE A 197 10.04 -45.08 -14.16
CA ILE A 197 9.87 -43.91 -13.30
C ILE A 197 10.78 -42.79 -13.80
N ILE A 198 10.20 -41.65 -14.15
CA ILE A 198 10.92 -40.43 -14.52
C ILE A 198 10.97 -39.53 -13.28
N HIS A 199 12.16 -39.07 -12.93
CA HIS A 199 12.38 -38.06 -11.90
C HIS A 199 12.25 -36.68 -12.55
N LEU A 200 11.20 -35.94 -12.20
CA LEU A 200 10.89 -34.64 -12.79
C LEU A 200 11.23 -33.52 -11.82
N SER A 201 12.08 -32.58 -12.22
CA SER A 201 12.36 -31.35 -11.50
C SER A 201 11.28 -30.32 -11.83
N ALA A 202 10.47 -29.97 -10.84
CA ALA A 202 9.58 -28.82 -10.88
C ALA A 202 10.26 -27.62 -10.23
N LYS A 203 10.51 -26.58 -11.03
CA LYS A 203 11.20 -25.36 -10.63
C LYS A 203 10.32 -24.14 -10.87
N ALA A 204 10.21 -23.28 -9.88
CA ALA A 204 9.61 -21.96 -9.97
C ALA A 204 10.64 -20.91 -9.58
N THR A 205 10.81 -19.89 -10.40
CA THR A 205 11.73 -18.77 -10.15
C THR A 205 10.94 -17.48 -10.11
N LEU A 206 11.04 -16.77 -9.00
CA LEU A 206 10.52 -15.42 -8.81
C LEU A 206 11.66 -14.42 -8.99
N HIS A 207 11.48 -13.45 -9.87
CA HIS A 207 12.47 -12.39 -10.09
C HIS A 207 11.82 -11.01 -10.00
N ASN A 208 12.34 -10.14 -9.13
CA ASN A 208 11.85 -8.76 -9.02
C ASN A 208 12.60 -7.86 -10.01
N ARG A 209 11.90 -7.47 -11.08
CA ARG A 209 12.39 -6.52 -12.10
C ARG A 209 12.14 -5.06 -11.71
N GLY A 210 11.39 -4.83 -10.65
CA GLY A 210 11.07 -3.51 -10.14
C GLY A 210 12.25 -2.84 -9.44
N SER A 211 12.12 -1.54 -9.24
CA SER A 211 13.05 -0.72 -8.46
C SER A 211 12.74 -0.73 -6.95
N VAL A 212 11.65 -1.39 -6.55
CA VAL A 212 11.14 -1.44 -5.18
C VAL A 212 11.06 -2.88 -4.68
N GLN A 213 11.29 -3.06 -3.38
CA GLN A 213 11.10 -4.35 -2.72
C GLN A 213 9.63 -4.75 -2.81
N ALA A 214 9.39 -6.01 -3.16
CA ALA A 214 8.06 -6.60 -3.16
C ALA A 214 7.93 -7.60 -2.02
N ASP A 215 6.76 -7.64 -1.42
CA ASP A 215 6.38 -8.64 -0.43
C ASP A 215 5.58 -9.75 -1.14
N VAL A 216 6.05 -10.98 -0.99
CA VAL A 216 5.39 -12.19 -1.51
C VAL A 216 4.35 -12.60 -0.49
N HIS A 217 3.19 -11.96 -0.57
CA HIS A 217 2.13 -12.10 0.40
C HIS A 217 1.61 -13.54 0.52
N ALA A 218 1.43 -14.23 -0.60
CA ALA A 218 1.16 -15.66 -0.61
C ALA A 218 1.57 -16.26 -1.95
N ALA A 219 2.17 -17.44 -1.96
CA ALA A 219 2.51 -18.14 -3.18
C ALA A 219 2.34 -19.66 -3.06
N LEU A 220 1.59 -20.22 -4.00
CA LEU A 220 1.25 -21.62 -4.10
C LEU A 220 1.96 -22.24 -5.29
N ILE A 221 2.67 -23.35 -5.05
CA ILE A 221 3.13 -24.26 -6.10
C ILE A 221 2.26 -25.51 -6.09
N ARG A 222 1.80 -25.93 -7.27
CA ARG A 222 0.98 -27.12 -7.47
C ARG A 222 1.48 -27.92 -8.66
N VAL A 223 1.65 -29.23 -8.49
CA VAL A 223 1.97 -30.15 -9.57
C VAL A 223 0.87 -31.21 -9.66
N THR A 224 0.29 -31.29 -10.85
CA THR A 224 -0.81 -32.20 -11.18
C THR A 224 -0.41 -33.11 -12.33
N ALA A 225 -0.76 -34.38 -12.24
CA ALA A 225 -0.61 -35.33 -13.33
C ALA A 225 -1.96 -35.71 -13.92
N TYR A 226 -1.96 -35.95 -15.22
CA TYR A 226 -3.12 -36.39 -15.99
C TYR A 226 -2.85 -37.81 -16.50
N PRO A 227 -3.68 -38.79 -16.12
CA PRO A 227 -3.50 -40.17 -16.53
C PRO A 227 -3.61 -40.38 -18.05
N VAL A 228 -2.99 -41.46 -18.53
CA VAL A 228 -3.21 -41.98 -19.89
C VAL A 228 -4.67 -42.39 -20.06
N GLY A 229 -5.24 -42.12 -21.24
CA GLY A 229 -6.65 -42.42 -21.55
C GLY A 229 -7.63 -41.32 -21.16
N THR A 230 -7.19 -40.27 -20.47
CA THR A 230 -8.07 -39.16 -20.12
C THR A 230 -8.50 -38.41 -21.40
N PRO A 231 -9.80 -38.22 -21.68
CA PRO A 231 -10.24 -37.60 -22.93
C PRO A 231 -9.73 -36.15 -23.04
N ALA A 232 -9.36 -35.74 -24.26
CA ALA A 232 -9.13 -34.31 -24.54
C ALA A 232 -10.49 -33.61 -24.54
N GLU A 233 -10.60 -32.44 -23.91
CA GLU A 233 -11.82 -31.62 -24.03
C GLU A 233 -11.81 -30.89 -25.38
N PRO A 234 -12.76 -31.18 -26.30
CA PRO A 234 -12.85 -30.42 -27.55
C PRO A 234 -13.22 -28.96 -27.28
N ALA A 235 -12.79 -28.09 -28.21
CA ALA A 235 -13.13 -26.67 -28.26
C ALA A 235 -14.60 -26.43 -28.65
N SER A 236 -15.49 -26.60 -27.69
CA SER A 236 -16.88 -26.15 -27.83
C SER A 236 -16.99 -24.65 -27.53
N THR A 237 -17.97 -23.99 -28.13
CA THR A 237 -18.28 -22.58 -27.88
C THR A 237 -18.52 -22.30 -26.39
N GLU A 238 -19.21 -23.20 -25.69
CA GLU A 238 -19.48 -23.10 -24.25
C GLU A 238 -18.18 -23.11 -23.42
N ARG A 239 -17.20 -23.94 -23.78
CA ARG A 239 -15.90 -24.02 -23.09
C ARG A 239 -14.98 -22.86 -23.43
N LEU A 240 -14.99 -22.43 -24.68
CA LEU A 240 -14.30 -21.22 -25.12
C LEU A 240 -14.82 -20.02 -24.35
N LEU A 241 -16.14 -19.87 -24.22
CA LEU A 241 -16.75 -18.82 -23.43
C LEU A 241 -16.36 -18.95 -21.95
N ALA A 242 -16.38 -20.15 -21.37
CA ALA A 242 -15.97 -20.36 -19.98
C ALA A 242 -14.52 -19.89 -19.71
N GLY A 243 -13.59 -20.10 -20.65
CA GLY A 243 -12.20 -19.62 -20.56
C GLY A 243 -12.00 -18.14 -20.94
N LEU A 244 -12.81 -17.62 -21.85
CA LEU A 244 -12.71 -16.25 -22.39
C LEU A 244 -13.64 -15.25 -21.71
N THR A 245 -14.40 -15.66 -20.68
CA THR A 245 -15.20 -14.72 -19.90
C THR A 245 -14.30 -13.74 -19.14
N PRO A 246 -14.80 -12.52 -18.84
CA PRO A 246 -14.09 -11.57 -17.97
C PRO A 246 -13.70 -12.18 -16.60
N TYR A 247 -14.49 -13.13 -16.09
CA TYR A 247 -14.21 -13.90 -14.88
C TYR A 247 -13.27 -15.09 -15.14
N GLY A 248 -13.40 -15.76 -16.29
CA GLY A 248 -12.62 -16.95 -16.68
C GLY A 248 -11.15 -16.66 -16.94
N ARG A 249 -10.82 -15.46 -17.45
CA ARG A 249 -9.42 -15.03 -17.64
C ARG A 249 -8.66 -14.93 -16.32
N ILE A 250 -9.35 -14.62 -15.22
CA ILE A 250 -8.78 -14.50 -13.86
C ILE A 250 -8.57 -15.88 -13.22
N LEU A 251 -9.47 -16.84 -13.46
CA LEU A 251 -9.49 -18.13 -12.76
C LEU A 251 -8.91 -19.32 -13.56
N ARG A 252 -8.93 -19.27 -14.90
CA ARG A 252 -8.52 -20.39 -15.77
C ARG A 252 -7.46 -20.05 -16.82
N GLY A 253 -7.14 -18.77 -17.01
CA GLY A 253 -6.18 -18.32 -18.03
C GLY A 253 -6.72 -18.44 -19.46
N GLU A 254 -5.83 -18.52 -20.44
CA GLU A 254 -6.19 -18.68 -21.86
C GLU A 254 -6.87 -20.03 -22.12
N TYR A 255 -7.88 -20.05 -22.99
CA TYR A 255 -8.43 -21.32 -23.46
C TYR A 255 -7.35 -22.08 -24.24
N ARG A 256 -7.07 -23.30 -23.80
CA ARG A 256 -6.25 -24.27 -24.51
C ARG A 256 -6.94 -25.62 -24.44
N GLU A 257 -6.87 -26.39 -25.51
CA GLU A 257 -7.22 -27.81 -25.50
C GLU A 257 -6.29 -28.51 -24.52
N THR A 258 -6.72 -28.57 -23.26
CA THR A 258 -5.97 -29.14 -22.15
C THR A 258 -6.42 -30.57 -21.95
N PRO A 259 -5.50 -31.46 -21.59
CA PRO A 259 -5.86 -32.85 -21.43
C PRO A 259 -6.52 -33.01 -20.05
N ALA A 260 -7.86 -33.06 -20.04
CA ALA A 260 -8.77 -33.40 -18.93
C ALA A 260 -9.44 -32.28 -18.12
N LEU A 261 -10.62 -32.62 -17.60
CA LEU A 261 -11.29 -31.94 -16.50
C LEU A 261 -10.43 -32.05 -15.21
N PRO A 262 -10.39 -31.02 -14.35
CA PRO A 262 -9.72 -31.10 -13.05
C PRO A 262 -10.08 -32.33 -12.21
N ALA A 263 -11.30 -32.85 -12.36
CA ALA A 263 -11.79 -34.09 -11.76
C ALA A 263 -10.95 -35.34 -12.08
N ASP A 264 -10.33 -35.40 -13.26
CA ASP A 264 -9.55 -36.57 -13.71
C ASP A 264 -8.04 -36.38 -13.45
N SER A 265 -7.66 -35.27 -12.83
CA SER A 265 -6.27 -34.99 -12.47
C SER A 265 -5.91 -35.62 -11.12
N GLN A 266 -4.65 -36.02 -10.98
CA GLN A 266 -4.07 -36.45 -9.72
C GLN A 266 -3.13 -35.37 -9.20
N LEU A 267 -3.37 -34.89 -7.98
CA LEU A 267 -2.43 -34.02 -7.28
C LEU A 267 -1.18 -34.81 -6.89
N LEU A 268 -0.01 -34.40 -7.39
CA LEU A 268 1.27 -35.03 -7.04
C LEU A 268 2.00 -34.27 -5.94
N TYR A 269 1.91 -32.94 -5.95
CA TYR A 269 2.55 -32.07 -4.98
C TYR A 269 1.81 -30.74 -4.89
N ALA A 270 1.70 -30.20 -3.68
CA ALA A 270 1.33 -28.82 -3.47
C ALA A 270 2.03 -28.27 -2.22
N ASN A 271 2.42 -27.00 -2.26
CA ASN A 271 2.96 -26.32 -1.10
C ASN A 271 2.72 -24.80 -1.18
N LEU A 272 2.46 -24.18 -0.04
CA LEU A 272 2.61 -22.74 0.13
C LEU A 272 4.08 -22.48 0.43
N PHE A 273 4.83 -21.96 -0.54
CA PHE A 273 6.25 -21.67 -0.36
C PHE A 273 6.50 -20.21 0.08
N ALA A 274 5.44 -19.41 0.10
CA ALA A 274 5.37 -18.16 0.83
C ALA A 274 3.95 -18.02 1.38
N ALA A 275 3.84 -17.62 2.64
CA ALA A 275 2.58 -17.30 3.29
C ALA A 275 2.65 -15.91 3.95
N PRO A 276 1.48 -15.31 4.29
CA PRO A 276 1.46 -13.94 4.80
C PRO A 276 2.26 -13.71 6.09
N TYR A 277 2.49 -14.77 6.87
CA TYR A 277 3.24 -14.73 8.13
C TYR A 277 4.74 -15.04 7.99
N ASP A 278 5.22 -15.42 6.79
CA ASP A 278 6.62 -15.79 6.56
C ASP A 278 7.54 -14.60 6.24
N GLU A 279 6.98 -13.37 6.17
CA GLU A 279 7.69 -12.14 5.79
C GLU A 279 8.58 -12.36 4.54
N SER A 280 8.04 -13.02 3.52
CA SER A 280 8.79 -13.40 2.33
C SER A 280 9.04 -12.19 1.43
N LEU A 281 10.19 -11.54 1.62
CA LEU A 281 10.56 -10.33 0.89
C LEU A 281 11.43 -10.63 -0.33
N LEU A 282 11.12 -9.98 -1.46
CA LEU A 282 11.89 -10.04 -2.70
C LEU A 282 12.51 -8.66 -3.00
N PRO A 283 13.82 -8.45 -2.74
CA PRO A 283 14.47 -7.16 -2.96
C PRO A 283 14.53 -6.80 -4.46
N PRO A 284 14.75 -5.52 -4.82
CA PRO A 284 14.94 -5.12 -6.22
C PRO A 284 16.07 -5.90 -6.89
N GLY A 285 15.82 -6.47 -8.06
CA GLY A 285 16.76 -7.36 -8.77
C GLY A 285 16.97 -8.74 -8.11
N GLY A 286 16.32 -8.98 -6.97
CA GLY A 286 16.38 -10.24 -6.23
C GLY A 286 15.72 -11.38 -6.99
N THR A 287 16.26 -12.59 -6.78
CA THR A 287 15.73 -13.82 -7.38
C THR A 287 15.62 -14.88 -6.31
N VAL A 288 14.45 -15.54 -6.22
CA VAL A 288 14.21 -16.67 -5.33
C VAL A 288 13.78 -17.85 -6.19
N GLU A 289 14.33 -19.03 -5.89
CA GLU A 289 14.02 -20.27 -6.60
C GLU A 289 13.43 -21.31 -5.65
N GLN A 290 12.29 -21.87 -6.03
CA GLN A 290 11.69 -23.04 -5.39
C GLN A 290 11.81 -24.24 -6.32
N LYS A 291 12.44 -25.31 -5.85
CA LYS A 291 12.66 -26.53 -6.63
C LYS A 291 12.23 -27.76 -5.84
N VAL A 292 11.47 -28.64 -6.48
CA VAL A 292 11.07 -29.94 -5.94
C VAL A 292 11.24 -31.01 -7.01
N VAL A 293 11.61 -32.22 -6.60
CA VAL A 293 11.67 -33.38 -7.49
C VAL A 293 10.45 -34.26 -7.23
N ILE A 294 9.78 -34.67 -8.31
CA ILE A 294 8.56 -35.47 -8.28
C ILE A 294 8.75 -36.66 -9.20
N ASP A 295 8.34 -37.84 -8.73
CA ASP A 295 8.45 -39.08 -9.48
C ASP A 295 7.15 -39.39 -10.21
N ILE A 296 7.25 -39.73 -11.49
CA ILE A 296 6.10 -40.09 -12.32
C ILE A 296 6.33 -41.41 -13.06
N ASP A 297 5.29 -42.25 -13.15
CA ASP A 297 5.32 -43.47 -13.97
C ASP A 297 4.89 -43.13 -15.40
N SER A 298 5.84 -43.19 -16.33
CA SER A 298 5.65 -42.91 -17.76
C SER A 298 4.53 -43.73 -18.42
N ARG A 299 4.20 -44.91 -17.87
CA ARG A 299 3.13 -45.78 -18.40
C ARG A 299 1.73 -45.33 -18.00
N LYS A 300 1.63 -44.57 -16.91
CA LYS A 300 0.35 -44.17 -16.29
C LYS A 300 0.05 -42.70 -16.51
N VAL A 301 1.07 -41.87 -16.70
CA VAL A 301 0.95 -40.42 -16.81
C VAL A 301 1.11 -40.01 -18.28
N ARG A 302 0.13 -39.25 -18.78
CA ARG A 302 0.19 -38.63 -20.11
C ARG A 302 0.83 -37.25 -20.07
N LEU A 303 0.47 -36.46 -19.06
CA LEU A 303 0.90 -35.07 -18.93
C LEU A 303 1.12 -34.76 -17.46
N VAL A 304 2.16 -34.00 -17.16
CA VAL A 304 2.34 -33.34 -15.88
C VAL A 304 2.27 -31.83 -16.10
N ARG A 305 1.59 -31.13 -15.20
CA ARG A 305 1.49 -29.67 -15.20
C ARG A 305 1.92 -29.12 -13.85
N LEU A 306 2.89 -28.23 -13.89
CA LEU A 306 3.29 -27.34 -12.81
C LEU A 306 2.48 -26.06 -12.96
N SER A 307 1.80 -25.64 -11.91
CA SER A 307 1.11 -24.36 -11.81
C SER A 307 1.62 -23.62 -10.59
N VAL A 308 1.95 -22.35 -10.77
CA VAL A 308 2.36 -21.45 -9.70
C VAL A 308 1.43 -20.26 -9.72
N SER A 309 0.90 -19.92 -8.55
CA SER A 309 0.12 -18.70 -8.32
C SER A 309 0.76 -17.92 -7.19
N GLY A 310 0.93 -16.62 -7.38
CA GLY A 310 1.53 -15.75 -6.37
C GLY A 310 0.80 -14.43 -6.29
N VAL A 311 0.73 -13.90 -5.07
CA VAL A 311 0.15 -12.61 -4.73
C VAL A 311 1.25 -11.74 -4.18
N PHE A 312 1.47 -10.63 -4.86
CA PHE A 312 2.58 -9.74 -4.58
C PHE A 312 2.06 -8.36 -4.31
N VAL A 313 2.63 -7.72 -3.29
CA VAL A 313 2.32 -6.35 -2.93
C VAL A 313 3.61 -5.54 -2.85
N THR A 314 3.57 -4.30 -3.33
CA THR A 314 4.69 -3.37 -3.12
C THR A 314 4.83 -3.11 -1.63
N ARG A 315 6.05 -3.13 -1.09
CA ARG A 315 6.36 -3.15 0.34
C ARG A 315 5.37 -2.34 1.20
N ARG A 316 4.48 -3.06 1.88
CA ARG A 316 3.73 -2.56 3.04
C ARG A 316 4.02 -3.53 4.18
N LEU A 317 4.52 -3.00 5.29
CA LEU A 317 4.75 -3.83 6.47
C LEU A 317 3.40 -4.40 6.92
N LEU A 318 3.34 -5.70 7.13
CA LEU A 318 2.18 -6.31 7.78
C LEU A 318 2.22 -5.92 9.26
N LYS A 319 1.09 -5.45 9.77
CA LYS A 319 0.93 -5.11 11.20
C LYS A 319 0.76 -6.38 12.02
N ASP A 320 -0.10 -7.27 11.55
CA ASP A 320 -0.35 -8.59 12.12
C ASP A 320 -1.07 -9.48 11.09
N THR A 321 -1.01 -10.78 11.29
CA THR A 321 -1.81 -11.78 10.56
C THR A 321 -2.69 -12.51 11.55
N HIS A 322 -3.94 -12.74 11.19
CA HIS A 322 -4.96 -13.36 12.02
C HIS A 322 -5.61 -14.53 11.29
N SER A 323 -6.14 -15.46 12.06
CA SER A 323 -7.14 -16.38 11.51
C SER A 323 -8.39 -15.62 11.06
N CYS A 324 -9.09 -16.18 10.08
CA CYS A 324 -10.27 -15.53 9.53
C CYS A 324 -11.51 -15.70 10.40
N TYR A 325 -11.69 -16.86 11.04
CA TYR A 325 -12.94 -17.18 11.71
C TYR A 325 -12.88 -16.89 13.21
N PRO A 326 -14.03 -16.56 13.84
CA PRO A 326 -14.08 -16.34 15.28
C PRO A 326 -13.83 -17.63 16.09
N PRO A 327 -13.00 -17.58 17.16
CA PRO A 327 -12.22 -16.42 17.60
C PRO A 327 -11.02 -16.17 16.68
N GLN A 328 -10.83 -14.92 16.24
CA GLN A 328 -9.67 -14.53 15.44
C GLN A 328 -8.41 -14.54 16.32
N ILE A 329 -7.41 -15.30 15.90
CA ILE A 329 -6.17 -15.56 16.62
C ILE A 329 -5.03 -14.86 15.90
N SER A 330 -4.28 -14.03 16.61
CA SER A 330 -3.12 -13.32 16.08
C SER A 330 -1.90 -14.22 16.01
N PHE A 331 -1.25 -14.27 14.86
CA PHE A 331 0.02 -14.95 14.65
C PHE A 331 1.11 -14.36 15.55
N ALA A 332 1.18 -13.02 15.67
CA ALA A 332 2.19 -12.37 16.51
C ALA A 332 2.02 -12.67 18.02
N LYS A 333 0.79 -12.97 18.48
CA LYS A 333 0.49 -13.25 19.89
C LYS A 333 0.55 -14.73 20.25
N ASP A 334 -0.03 -15.59 19.42
CA ASP A 334 -0.07 -17.04 19.64
C ASP A 334 0.06 -17.81 18.31
N PRO A 335 1.29 -18.04 17.84
CA PRO A 335 1.55 -18.73 16.59
C PRO A 335 0.96 -20.15 16.54
N PHE A 336 0.98 -20.87 17.67
CA PHE A 336 0.53 -22.27 17.72
C PHE A 336 -0.99 -22.35 17.59
N ALA A 337 -1.72 -21.51 18.33
CA ALA A 337 -3.17 -21.46 18.20
C ALA A 337 -3.59 -20.91 16.83
N PHE A 338 -2.82 -19.97 16.27
CA PHE A 338 -3.02 -19.51 14.89
C PHE A 338 -2.91 -20.65 13.89
N PHE A 339 -1.86 -21.48 13.94
CA PHE A 339 -1.73 -22.62 13.02
C PHE A 339 -2.81 -23.69 13.21
N ASP A 340 -3.25 -23.92 14.46
CA ASP A 340 -4.36 -24.85 14.75
C ASP A 340 -5.68 -24.37 14.15
N GLU A 341 -5.95 -23.06 14.18
CA GLU A 341 -7.15 -22.51 13.54
C GLU A 341 -6.99 -22.42 12.03
N ALA A 342 -5.94 -21.76 11.53
CA ALA A 342 -5.79 -21.46 10.11
C ALA A 342 -5.61 -22.73 9.26
N GLY A 343 -5.17 -23.84 9.88
CA GLY A 343 -5.10 -25.16 9.28
C GLY A 343 -6.43 -25.92 9.21
N LYS A 344 -7.52 -25.41 9.80
CA LYS A 344 -8.85 -26.02 9.70
C LYS A 344 -9.50 -25.64 8.37
N VAL A 345 -10.21 -26.61 7.80
CA VAL A 345 -11.01 -26.38 6.59
C VAL A 345 -12.34 -25.77 6.98
N HIS A 346 -12.67 -24.64 6.36
CA HIS A 346 -13.92 -23.91 6.55
C HIS A 346 -14.72 -23.83 5.26
N ASP A 347 -16.04 -23.68 5.39
CA ASP A 347 -16.94 -23.47 4.25
C ASP A 347 -16.90 -22.01 3.80
N PHE A 348 -16.64 -21.77 2.52
CA PHE A 348 -16.67 -20.46 1.88
C PHE A 348 -17.85 -20.33 0.90
N GLY A 349 -18.61 -19.26 1.07
CA GLY A 349 -19.75 -18.89 0.22
C GLY A 349 -20.93 -19.86 0.30
N ASP A 350 -21.98 -19.57 -0.49
CA ASP A 350 -23.20 -20.40 -0.55
C ASP A 350 -22.94 -21.81 -1.08
N THR A 351 -21.85 -21.99 -1.82
CA THR A 351 -21.44 -23.27 -2.43
C THR A 351 -20.66 -24.16 -1.46
N LYS A 352 -20.35 -23.68 -0.25
CA LYS A 352 -19.60 -24.41 0.78
C LYS A 352 -18.29 -25.00 0.26
N ALA A 353 -17.52 -24.19 -0.46
CA ALA A 353 -16.18 -24.59 -0.87
C ALA A 353 -15.28 -24.71 0.38
N GLY A 354 -14.55 -25.81 0.53
CA GLY A 354 -13.62 -25.98 1.65
C GLY A 354 -12.35 -25.17 1.43
N VAL A 355 -12.05 -24.24 2.34
CA VAL A 355 -10.92 -23.32 2.28
C VAL A 355 -10.12 -23.31 3.58
N LEU A 356 -8.81 -23.12 3.47
CA LEU A 356 -7.97 -22.61 4.54
C LEU A 356 -7.91 -21.08 4.42
N CYS A 357 -7.80 -20.35 5.52
CA CYS A 357 -7.91 -18.89 5.48
C CYS A 357 -6.96 -18.19 6.44
N SER A 358 -6.31 -17.14 5.95
CA SER A 358 -5.60 -16.17 6.77
C SER A 358 -5.96 -14.73 6.35
N GLU A 359 -5.95 -13.83 7.30
CA GLU A 359 -6.22 -12.40 7.10
C GLU A 359 -5.06 -11.58 7.64
N SER A 360 -4.49 -10.71 6.82
CA SER A 360 -3.37 -9.87 7.21
C SER A 360 -3.76 -8.40 7.14
N GLN A 361 -3.46 -7.68 8.21
CA GLN A 361 -3.65 -6.24 8.28
C GLN A 361 -2.39 -5.52 7.83
N PHE A 362 -2.50 -4.61 6.87
CA PHE A 362 -1.37 -3.76 6.50
C PHE A 362 -1.14 -2.67 7.56
N ALA A 363 0.11 -2.43 7.90
CA ALA A 363 0.49 -1.31 8.77
C ALA A 363 0.25 0.02 8.05
N SER A 364 -0.15 1.02 8.83
CA SER A 364 -0.16 2.41 8.38
C SER A 364 1.27 2.89 8.15
N THR A 365 1.53 3.64 7.07
CA THR A 365 2.85 4.25 6.84
C THR A 365 3.07 5.53 7.62
N GLY A 366 2.04 6.06 8.30
CA GLY A 366 2.16 7.22 9.17
C GLY A 366 0.91 7.51 9.99
N ALA A 367 1.04 8.42 10.95
CA ALA A 367 0.00 8.77 11.92
C ALA A 367 -1.27 9.34 11.29
N ILE A 368 -1.15 10.08 10.18
CA ILE A 368 -2.32 10.62 9.47
C ILE A 368 -3.09 9.48 8.79
N GLN A 369 -2.41 8.57 8.09
CA GLN A 369 -3.05 7.41 7.49
C GLN A 369 -3.70 6.51 8.55
N ASP A 370 -3.05 6.30 9.69
CA ASP A 370 -3.60 5.56 10.83
C ASP A 370 -4.86 6.22 11.42
N LEU A 371 -5.04 7.54 11.20
CA LEU A 371 -6.15 8.32 11.73
C LEU A 371 -7.36 8.37 10.78
N VAL A 372 -7.12 8.47 9.46
CA VAL A 372 -8.19 8.67 8.45
C VAL A 372 -8.45 7.47 7.54
N SER A 373 -7.54 6.50 7.46
CA SER A 373 -7.73 5.32 6.62
C SER A 373 -8.34 4.19 7.42
N ASP A 374 -9.37 3.56 6.89
CA ASP A 374 -9.67 2.19 7.27
C ASP A 374 -8.50 1.32 6.82
N HIS A 375 -7.87 0.64 7.78
CA HIS A 375 -6.64 -0.12 7.54
C HIS A 375 -6.93 -1.19 6.49
N PRO A 376 -6.24 -1.17 5.34
CA PRO A 376 -6.45 -2.18 4.33
C PRO A 376 -6.02 -3.53 4.88
N MET A 377 -6.74 -4.55 4.46
CA MET A 377 -6.51 -5.93 4.82
C MET A 377 -6.48 -6.78 3.57
N SER A 378 -5.73 -7.86 3.65
CA SER A 378 -5.66 -8.90 2.63
C SER A 378 -6.13 -10.19 3.26
N ARG A 379 -7.15 -10.82 2.68
CA ARG A 379 -7.59 -12.15 3.06
C ARG A 379 -7.19 -13.12 1.97
N VAL A 380 -6.46 -14.15 2.34
CA VAL A 380 -6.02 -15.19 1.42
C VAL A 380 -6.77 -16.47 1.76
N PHE A 381 -7.53 -16.97 0.79
CA PHE A 381 -8.08 -18.31 0.85
C PHE A 381 -7.24 -19.27 0.03
N VAL A 382 -6.98 -20.45 0.59
CA VAL A 382 -6.47 -21.60 -0.14
C VAL A 382 -7.61 -22.58 -0.27
N MET A 383 -8.24 -22.63 -1.45
CA MET A 383 -9.32 -23.56 -1.72
C MET A 383 -8.73 -24.96 -1.83
N VAL A 384 -9.12 -25.85 -0.92
CA VAL A 384 -8.66 -27.25 -0.87
C VAL A 384 -9.74 -28.24 -1.28
N ALA A 385 -11.02 -27.86 -1.13
CA ALA A 385 -12.16 -28.64 -1.58
C ALA A 385 -13.09 -27.78 -2.45
N PRO A 386 -12.97 -27.85 -3.78
CA PRO A 386 -13.75 -27.01 -4.67
C PRO A 386 -15.22 -27.44 -4.72
N PRO A 387 -16.15 -26.49 -4.93
CA PRO A 387 -17.59 -26.78 -4.98
C PRO A 387 -18.01 -27.46 -6.29
N ALA A 388 -17.15 -27.42 -7.31
CA ALA A 388 -17.40 -28.03 -8.61
C ALA A 388 -16.17 -28.84 -9.07
N PRO A 389 -16.39 -30.03 -9.67
CA PRO A 389 -15.31 -30.90 -10.17
C PRO A 389 -14.52 -30.30 -11.35
N THR A 390 -14.95 -29.14 -11.85
CA THR A 390 -14.29 -28.41 -12.94
C THR A 390 -13.26 -27.38 -12.43
N MET A 391 -13.04 -27.27 -11.12
CA MET A 391 -12.05 -26.37 -10.54
C MET A 391 -10.83 -27.15 -10.06
N ASN A 392 -9.64 -26.64 -10.31
CA ASN A 392 -8.42 -27.25 -9.80
C ASN A 392 -8.26 -26.91 -8.31
N ALA A 393 -7.76 -27.86 -7.52
CA ALA A 393 -7.40 -27.64 -6.13
C ALA A 393 -6.03 -28.28 -5.81
N PRO A 394 -5.24 -27.69 -4.89
CA PRO A 394 -5.53 -26.44 -4.19
C PRO A 394 -5.40 -25.21 -5.10
N ASP A 395 -6.12 -24.13 -4.82
CA ASP A 395 -6.05 -22.86 -5.58
C ASP A 395 -6.01 -21.65 -4.65
N LEU A 396 -5.33 -20.58 -5.08
CA LEU A 396 -5.10 -19.38 -4.27
C LEU A 396 -6.10 -18.29 -4.65
N MET A 397 -6.87 -17.80 -3.68
CA MET A 397 -7.88 -16.75 -3.88
C MET A 397 -7.65 -15.58 -2.91
N PRO A 398 -6.97 -14.52 -3.36
CA PRO A 398 -6.79 -13.31 -2.55
C PRO A 398 -8.00 -12.38 -2.67
N PHE A 399 -8.33 -11.72 -1.57
CA PHE A 399 -9.29 -10.63 -1.49
C PHE A 399 -8.62 -9.45 -0.77
N PHE A 400 -8.66 -8.28 -1.39
CA PHE A 400 -8.16 -7.05 -0.80
C PHE A 400 -9.34 -6.15 -0.45
N GLY A 401 -9.38 -5.69 0.80
CA GLY A 401 -10.55 -5.00 1.34
C GLY A 401 -10.29 -4.32 2.68
N THR A 402 -11.29 -3.64 3.23
CA THR A 402 -11.43 -3.40 4.67
C THR A 402 -12.15 -4.57 5.32
N ARG A 403 -12.26 -4.57 6.66
CA ARG A 403 -12.94 -5.64 7.40
C ARG A 403 -14.37 -5.85 6.94
N GLU A 404 -15.12 -4.76 6.82
CA GLU A 404 -16.51 -4.77 6.37
C GLU A 404 -16.63 -5.28 4.94
N THR A 405 -15.75 -4.83 4.04
CA THR A 405 -15.79 -5.31 2.65
C THR A 405 -15.39 -6.78 2.50
N LEU A 406 -14.53 -7.30 3.39
CA LEU A 406 -14.11 -8.70 3.34
C LEU A 406 -15.16 -9.65 3.95
N GLU A 407 -16.09 -9.16 4.76
CA GLU A 407 -17.22 -9.95 5.26
C GLU A 407 -18.24 -10.23 4.14
N ASP A 408 -18.46 -9.28 3.23
CA ASP A 408 -19.31 -9.45 2.03
C ASP A 408 -18.65 -8.80 0.78
N PRO A 409 -17.64 -9.47 0.18
CA PRO A 409 -16.85 -8.89 -0.92
C PRO A 409 -17.67 -8.65 -2.18
N LEU A 410 -18.75 -9.40 -2.39
CA LEU A 410 -19.58 -9.27 -3.57
C LEU A 410 -20.50 -8.04 -3.53
N ARG A 411 -20.84 -7.53 -2.34
CA ARG A 411 -21.61 -6.28 -2.19
C ARG A 411 -20.77 -5.01 -2.21
N HIS A 412 -19.45 -5.12 -2.05
CA HIS A 412 -18.54 -3.97 -1.88
C HIS A 412 -17.47 -3.86 -2.98
N ILE A 413 -17.82 -4.24 -4.21
CA ILE A 413 -16.88 -4.27 -5.35
C ILE A 413 -16.22 -2.90 -5.60
N ASP A 414 -16.95 -1.80 -5.45
CA ASP A 414 -16.41 -0.45 -5.66
C ASP A 414 -15.32 -0.10 -4.63
N ALA A 415 -15.54 -0.43 -3.35
CA ALA A 415 -14.56 -0.24 -2.29
C ALA A 415 -13.34 -1.14 -2.50
N MET A 416 -13.53 -2.41 -2.88
CA MET A 416 -12.42 -3.31 -3.24
C MET A 416 -11.59 -2.77 -4.41
N SER A 417 -12.24 -2.20 -5.44
CA SER A 417 -11.53 -1.61 -6.58
C SER A 417 -10.72 -0.36 -6.20
N GLN A 418 -11.24 0.47 -5.30
CA GLN A 418 -10.49 1.61 -4.78
C GLN A 418 -9.30 1.15 -3.93
N ILE A 419 -9.46 0.09 -3.15
CA ILE A 419 -8.39 -0.50 -2.33
C ILE A 419 -7.29 -1.09 -3.21
N ASP A 420 -7.63 -1.84 -4.26
CA ASP A 420 -6.64 -2.37 -5.22
C ASP A 420 -5.87 -1.24 -5.93
N LYS A 421 -6.55 -0.12 -6.26
CA LYS A 421 -5.89 1.06 -6.82
C LYS A 421 -4.97 1.76 -5.81
N ALA A 422 -5.35 1.80 -4.53
CA ALA A 422 -4.58 2.42 -3.47
C ALA A 422 -3.44 1.51 -2.94
N ASN A 423 -3.60 0.19 -3.09
CA ASN A 423 -2.69 -0.86 -2.64
C ASN A 423 -2.40 -1.75 -3.84
N PRO A 424 -1.50 -1.33 -4.75
CA PRO A 424 -1.31 -2.04 -6.00
C PRO A 424 -0.78 -3.45 -5.73
N ALA A 425 -1.67 -4.43 -5.77
CA ALA A 425 -1.36 -5.84 -5.72
C ALA A 425 -1.30 -6.39 -7.15
N VAL A 426 -0.53 -7.46 -7.34
CA VAL A 426 -0.55 -8.22 -8.58
C VAL A 426 -0.68 -9.69 -8.24
N ILE A 427 -1.63 -10.34 -8.90
CA ILE A 427 -1.76 -11.79 -8.92
C ILE A 427 -1.07 -12.26 -10.20
N ILE A 428 -0.03 -13.08 -10.06
CA ILE A 428 0.69 -13.63 -11.20
C ILE A 428 0.55 -15.14 -11.17
N ASN A 429 0.15 -15.69 -12.32
CA ASN A 429 0.04 -17.12 -12.53
C ASN A 429 1.03 -17.53 -13.63
N SER A 430 1.72 -18.65 -13.43
CA SER A 430 2.63 -19.22 -14.41
C SER A 430 2.49 -20.74 -14.40
N SER A 431 2.70 -21.38 -15.54
CA SER A 431 2.60 -22.85 -15.61
C SER A 431 3.52 -23.43 -16.65
N ALA A 432 4.06 -24.61 -16.35
CA ALA A 432 4.85 -25.43 -17.24
C ALA A 432 4.23 -26.81 -17.37
N GLU A 433 4.47 -27.45 -18.51
CA GLU A 433 3.92 -28.75 -18.85
C GLU A 433 5.03 -29.69 -19.31
N TYR A 434 4.90 -30.96 -18.98
CA TYR A 434 5.82 -32.01 -19.38
C TYR A 434 5.05 -33.25 -19.82
N VAL A 435 5.41 -33.77 -20.99
CA VAL A 435 4.86 -35.00 -21.55
C VAL A 435 5.97 -36.06 -21.52
N PRO A 436 5.78 -37.18 -20.79
CA PRO A 436 6.73 -38.28 -20.82
C PRO A 436 6.95 -38.80 -22.23
N SER A 437 8.21 -39.04 -22.61
CA SER A 437 8.57 -39.63 -23.90
C SER A 437 9.44 -40.87 -23.73
N ASP A 438 9.45 -41.74 -24.75
CA ASP A 438 10.27 -42.96 -24.74
C ASP A 438 11.78 -42.67 -24.60
N ALA A 439 12.21 -41.50 -25.08
CA ALA A 439 13.60 -41.03 -24.97
C ALA A 439 14.01 -40.73 -23.52
N ASP A 440 13.06 -40.41 -22.64
CA ASP A 440 13.32 -40.10 -21.22
C ASP A 440 13.53 -41.38 -20.39
N VAL A 441 12.96 -42.50 -20.85
CA VAL A 441 13.06 -43.83 -20.22
C VAL A 441 14.29 -44.58 -20.73
N HIS A 442 14.71 -44.34 -21.97
CA HIS A 442 15.88 -44.96 -22.60
C HIS A 442 16.85 -43.89 -23.16
N PRO A 443 17.60 -43.18 -22.30
CA PRO A 443 18.54 -42.16 -22.76
C PRO A 443 19.62 -42.81 -23.66
N GLY A 444 19.52 -42.56 -24.98
CA GLY A 444 20.48 -43.05 -25.98
C GLY A 444 19.95 -44.07 -27.00
N ALA A 445 18.67 -44.46 -26.96
CA ALA A 445 18.07 -45.26 -28.03
C ALA A 445 17.70 -44.37 -29.23
N ARG A 446 18.64 -44.15 -30.15
CA ARG A 446 18.40 -43.66 -31.52
C ARG A 446 18.80 -44.70 -32.53
#